data_AF-F2PPV4-F1
#
_entry.id   AF-F2PPV4-F1
#
_cell.length_a   1.000
_cell.length_b   1.000
_cell.length_c   1.000
_cell.angle_alpha   90.00
_cell.angle_beta   90.00
_cell.angle_gamma   90.00
#
_symmetry.space_group_name_H-M   'P 1'
#
loop_
_entity.id
_entity.type
_entity.pdbx_description
1 polymer ?
#
loop_
_entity_poly.entity_id
_entity_poly.type
_entity_poly.pdbx_seq_one_letter_code
_entity_poly.pdbx_strand_id
1 'polypeptide(L)'
;MTVAIDDENAPGVIPPTPLQAKKIETLEAAIPKLQEKIKNNELAIIKARERLNELIKEHGGPPDAAGIVKEHIRLLHDYNEIKDVGQGLIGLIAQSRGVRHIEVQTEFGIATAD
;
A
#
# COMPACT_ATOMS: atom_id res chain seq x y z
N MET A 1 -46.52 39.02 -40.88
CA MET A 1 -47.62 38.04 -40.77
C MET A 1 -47.07 36.85 -40.01
N THR A 2 -47.26 36.87 -38.70
CA THR A 2 -46.79 35.88 -37.72
C THR A 2 -47.72 34.68 -37.73
N VAL A 3 -47.23 33.51 -38.13
CA VAL A 3 -47.95 32.25 -37.97
C VAL A 3 -47.54 31.69 -36.61
N ALA A 4 -48.47 31.77 -35.65
CA ALA A 4 -48.40 31.02 -34.41
C ALA A 4 -48.46 29.54 -34.77
N ILE A 5 -47.42 28.79 -34.41
CA ILE A 5 -47.41 27.34 -34.51
C ILE A 5 -47.88 26.88 -33.14
N ASP A 6 -49.17 26.60 -33.05
CA ASP A 6 -49.75 25.91 -31.90
C ASP A 6 -49.18 24.49 -31.88
N ASP A 7 -48.17 24.26 -31.04
CA ASP A 7 -47.59 22.94 -30.77
C ASP A 7 -48.47 22.19 -29.76
N GLU A 8 -49.77 22.08 -30.06
CA GLU A 8 -50.65 21.13 -29.41
C GLU A 8 -50.80 19.93 -30.36
N ASN A 9 -50.20 18.80 -29.95
CA ASN A 9 -50.40 17.45 -30.48
C ASN A 9 -49.33 16.90 -31.44
N ALA A 10 -48.11 16.72 -30.93
CA ALA A 10 -47.17 15.75 -31.47
C ALA A 10 -47.68 14.31 -31.19
N PRO A 11 -47.91 13.46 -32.22
CA PRO A 11 -48.45 12.12 -32.03
C PRO A 11 -47.40 11.19 -31.43
N GLY A 12 -47.55 10.84 -30.15
CA GLY A 12 -46.81 9.72 -29.54
C GLY A 12 -46.30 9.91 -28.12
N VAL A 13 -46.45 11.09 -27.50
CA VAL A 13 -46.06 11.27 -26.10
C VAL A 13 -47.29 11.05 -25.21
N ILE A 14 -47.54 9.78 -24.86
CA ILE A 14 -48.55 9.45 -23.84
C ILE A 14 -48.11 10.15 -22.54
N PRO A 15 -48.95 10.99 -21.91
CA PRO A 15 -48.57 11.66 -20.67
C PRO A 15 -48.26 10.61 -19.60
N PRO A 16 -47.18 10.81 -18.80
CA PRO A 16 -46.78 9.85 -17.81
C PRO A 16 -47.94 9.60 -16.84
N THR A 17 -48.21 8.32 -16.55
CA THR A 17 -49.18 7.98 -15.49
C THR A 17 -48.78 8.65 -14.17
N PRO A 18 -49.72 8.96 -13.27
CA PRO A 18 -49.41 9.65 -12.01
C PRO A 18 -48.30 8.99 -11.18
N LEU A 19 -48.15 7.67 -11.30
CA LEU A 19 -47.08 6.89 -10.68
C LEU A 19 -45.72 7.09 -11.37
N GLN A 20 -45.70 7.21 -12.71
CA GLN A 20 -44.50 7.53 -13.48
C GLN A 20 -44.05 8.98 -13.22
N ALA A 21 -44.98 9.94 -13.14
CA ALA A 21 -44.67 11.33 -12.81
C ALA A 21 -44.00 11.46 -11.42
N LYS A 22 -44.54 10.78 -10.39
CA LYS A 22 -43.90 10.72 -9.06
C LYS A 22 -42.51 10.08 -9.10
N LYS A 23 -42.32 9.02 -9.88
CA LYS A 23 -41.00 8.40 -10.05
C LYS A 23 -40.02 9.35 -10.73
N ILE A 24 -40.45 10.05 -11.78
CA ILE A 24 -39.65 11.05 -12.49
C ILE A 24 -39.23 12.16 -11.51
N GLU A 25 -40.16 12.71 -10.73
CA GLU A 25 -39.87 13.74 -9.73
C GLU A 25 -38.85 13.26 -8.68
N THR A 26 -39.00 12.02 -8.18
CA THR A 26 -38.03 11.45 -7.22
C THR A 26 -36.65 11.23 -7.85
N LEU A 27 -36.59 10.85 -9.13
CA LEU A 27 -35.35 10.66 -9.86
C LEU A 27 -34.66 11.99 -10.16
N GLU A 28 -35.41 13.01 -10.58
CA GLU A 28 -34.94 14.37 -10.81
C GLU A 28 -34.35 14.98 -9.53
N ALA A 29 -34.95 14.72 -8.37
CA ALA A 29 -34.41 15.14 -7.08
C ALA A 29 -33.16 14.35 -6.64
N ALA A 30 -32.97 13.12 -7.14
CA ALA A 30 -31.84 12.26 -6.78
C ALA A 30 -30.60 12.51 -7.65
N ILE A 31 -30.78 12.87 -8.92
CA ILE A 31 -29.70 13.20 -9.87
C ILE A 31 -28.70 14.23 -9.30
N PRO A 32 -29.12 15.42 -8.81
CA PRO A 32 -28.17 16.43 -8.32
C PRO A 32 -27.41 15.96 -7.08
N LYS A 33 -28.06 15.19 -6.19
CA LYS A 33 -27.42 14.62 -5.00
C LYS A 33 -26.36 13.60 -5.37
N LEU A 34 -26.59 12.80 -6.40
CA LEU A 34 -25.60 11.84 -6.90
C LEU A 34 -24.45 12.55 -7.61
N GLN A 35 -24.73 13.58 -8.41
CA GLN A 35 -23.70 14.41 -9.05
C GLN A 35 -22.80 15.10 -8.02
N GLU A 36 -23.38 15.64 -6.94
CA GLU A 36 -22.63 16.22 -5.83
C GLU A 36 -21.73 15.18 -5.14
N LYS A 37 -22.27 13.98 -4.86
CA LYS A 37 -21.48 12.87 -4.29
C LYS A 37 -20.33 12.45 -5.19
N ILE A 38 -20.55 12.36 -6.50
CA ILE A 38 -19.51 12.03 -7.48
C ILE A 38 -18.39 13.08 -7.40
N LYS A 39 -18.73 14.36 -7.47
CA LYS A 39 -17.76 15.46 -7.37
C LYS A 39 -16.96 15.42 -6.07
N ASN A 40 -17.63 15.17 -4.95
CA ASN A 40 -16.98 15.08 -3.65
C ASN A 40 -16.02 13.88 -3.57
N ASN A 41 -16.42 12.74 -4.12
CA ASN A 41 -15.58 11.54 -4.17
C ASN A 41 -14.36 11.74 -5.09
N GLU A 42 -14.53 12.39 -6.25
CA GLU A 42 -13.43 12.73 -7.15
C GLU A 42 -12.39 13.61 -6.46
N LEU A 43 -12.84 14.66 -5.75
CA LEU A 43 -11.97 15.52 -4.96
C LEU A 43 -11.24 14.76 -3.85
N ALA A 44 -11.92 13.82 -3.18
CA ALA A 44 -11.31 12.99 -2.15
C ALA A 44 -10.24 12.06 -2.74
N ILE A 45 -10.48 11.48 -3.91
CA ILE A 45 -9.53 10.63 -4.63
C ILE A 45 -8.28 11.42 -5.03
N ILE A 46 -8.44 12.63 -5.56
CA ILE A 46 -7.31 13.50 -5.93
C ILE A 46 -6.43 13.79 -4.70
N LYS A 47 -7.05 14.24 -3.61
CA LYS A 47 -6.32 14.53 -2.35
C LYS A 47 -5.63 13.30 -1.77
N ALA A 48 -6.26 12.14 -1.84
CA ALA A 48 -5.67 10.89 -1.37
C ALA A 48 -4.45 10.49 -2.21
N ARG A 49 -4.52 10.67 -3.54
CA ARG A 49 -3.41 10.40 -4.45
C ARG A 49 -2.24 11.37 -4.25
N GLU A 50 -2.51 12.64 -4.04
CA GLU A 50 -1.48 13.65 -3.74
C GLU A 50 -0.72 13.30 -2.46
N ARG A 51 -1.44 13.00 -1.37
CA ARG A 51 -0.83 12.55 -0.11
C ARG A 51 -0.01 11.28 -0.28
N LEU A 52 -0.52 10.31 -1.05
CA LEU A 52 0.22 9.08 -1.32
C LEU A 52 1.53 9.37 -2.06
N ASN A 53 1.50 10.26 -3.06
CA ASN A 53 2.70 10.64 -3.80
C ASN A 53 3.72 11.38 -2.93
N GLU A 54 3.26 12.27 -2.04
CA GLU A 54 4.12 12.95 -1.07
C GLU A 54 4.81 11.95 -0.13
N LEU A 55 4.05 11.00 0.43
CA LEU A 55 4.60 9.94 1.29
C LEU A 55 5.58 9.04 0.54
N ILE A 56 5.28 8.65 -0.70
CA ILE A 56 6.19 7.87 -1.56
C ILE A 56 7.49 8.64 -1.80
N LYS A 57 7.41 9.95 -2.05
CA LYS A 57 8.58 10.79 -2.28
C LYS A 57 9.45 10.92 -1.02
N GLU A 58 8.82 11.03 0.15
CA GLU A 58 9.51 11.14 1.43
C GLU A 58 10.15 9.81 1.87
N HIS A 59 9.45 8.69 1.68
CA HIS A 59 9.84 7.37 2.21
C HIS A 59 10.43 6.42 1.16
N GLY A 60 10.63 6.88 -0.08
CA GLY A 60 11.17 6.06 -1.18
C GLY A 60 10.20 5.01 -1.74
N GLY A 61 8.91 5.13 -1.43
CA GLY A 61 7.86 4.18 -1.81
C GLY A 61 7.44 3.26 -0.67
N PRO A 62 6.47 2.36 -0.91
CA PRO A 62 6.16 1.31 0.05
C PRO A 62 7.42 0.47 0.27
N PRO A 63 7.74 0.10 1.53
CA PRO A 63 8.91 -0.71 1.82
C PRO A 63 8.83 -1.99 0.99
N ASP A 64 9.87 -2.26 0.19
CA ASP A 64 9.99 -3.50 -0.55
C ASP A 64 10.17 -4.64 0.46
N ALA A 65 9.04 -5.21 0.91
CA ALA A 65 9.04 -6.27 1.91
C ALA A 65 9.88 -7.47 1.44
N ALA A 66 9.88 -7.76 0.13
CA ALA A 66 10.70 -8.82 -0.44
C ALA A 66 12.19 -8.45 -0.38
N GLY A 67 12.54 -7.20 -0.69
CA GLY A 67 13.90 -6.66 -0.57
C GLY A 67 14.43 -6.70 0.87
N ILE A 68 13.61 -6.30 1.85
CA ILE A 68 13.98 -6.33 3.28
C ILE A 68 14.22 -7.77 3.76
N VAL A 69 13.32 -8.69 3.43
CA VAL A 69 13.47 -10.11 3.81
C VAL A 69 14.71 -10.70 3.14
N LYS A 70 14.94 -10.40 1.86
CA LYS A 70 16.11 -10.88 1.12
C LYS A 70 17.41 -10.36 1.74
N GLU A 71 17.47 -9.09 2.10
CA GLU A 71 18.66 -8.52 2.75
C GLU A 71 18.89 -9.14 4.13
N HIS A 72 17.83 -9.37 4.90
CA HIS A 72 17.96 -10.03 6.19
C HIS A 72 18.47 -11.48 6.07
N ILE A 73 17.96 -12.24 5.10
CA ILE A 73 18.45 -13.59 4.80
C ILE A 73 19.93 -13.55 4.43
N ARG A 74 20.35 -12.58 3.61
CA ARG A 74 21.75 -12.41 3.21
C ARG A 74 22.64 -12.14 4.42
N LEU A 75 22.27 -11.16 5.25
CA LEU A 75 23.03 -10.81 6.45
C LEU A 75 23.15 -11.98 7.43
N LEU A 76 22.09 -12.78 7.58
CA LEU A 76 22.11 -13.96 8.43
C LEU A 76 23.06 -15.04 7.90
N HIS A 77 23.06 -15.30 6.58
CA HIS A 77 24.00 -16.22 5.96
C HIS A 77 25.44 -15.74 6.10
N ASP A 78 25.69 -14.47 5.79
CA ASP A 78 27.03 -13.86 5.90
C ASP A 78 27.55 -13.95 7.35
N TYR A 79 26.68 -13.67 8.34
CA TYR A 79 27.01 -13.82 9.76
C TYR A 79 27.31 -15.27 10.15
N ASN A 80 26.49 -16.22 9.72
CA ASN A 80 26.71 -17.63 10.05
C ASN A 80 28.01 -18.15 9.44
N GLU A 81 28.31 -17.77 8.19
CA GLU A 81 29.54 -18.17 7.51
C GLU A 81 30.79 -17.67 8.26
N ILE A 82 30.83 -16.38 8.62
CA ILE A 82 31.98 -15.83 9.36
C ILE A 82 32.07 -16.43 10.78
N LYS A 83 30.93 -16.67 11.43
CA LYS A 83 30.87 -17.31 12.75
C LYS A 83 31.45 -18.71 12.70
N ASP A 84 31.07 -19.52 11.71
CA ASP A 84 31.51 -20.92 11.59
C ASP A 84 33.01 -21.00 11.30
N VAL A 85 33.53 -20.15 10.41
CA VAL A 85 34.97 -20.03 10.16
C VAL A 85 35.71 -19.61 11.42
N GLY A 86 35.20 -18.60 12.13
CA GLY A 86 35.78 -18.10 13.38
C GLY A 86 35.83 -19.19 14.45
N GLN A 87 34.75 -19.93 14.66
CA GLN A 87 34.68 -21.04 15.61
C GLN A 87 35.63 -22.19 15.24
N GLY A 88 35.77 -22.50 13.94
CA GLY A 88 36.76 -23.46 13.45
C GLY A 88 38.18 -23.05 13.82
N LEU A 89 38.55 -21.79 13.57
CA LEU A 89 39.88 -21.26 13.90
C LEU A 89 40.15 -21.26 15.41
N ILE A 90 39.16 -20.85 16.20
CA ILE A 90 39.24 -20.89 17.68
C ILE A 90 39.46 -22.32 18.16
N GLY A 91 38.75 -23.29 17.58
CA GLY A 91 38.91 -24.70 17.88
C GLY A 91 40.33 -25.22 17.61
N LEU A 92 40.95 -24.78 16.51
CA LEU A 92 42.34 -25.13 16.18
C LEU A 92 43.35 -24.49 17.16
N ILE A 93 43.15 -23.21 17.51
CA ILE A 93 44.01 -22.51 18.48
C ILE A 93 43.90 -23.15 19.86
N ALA A 94 42.69 -23.48 20.30
CA ALA A 94 42.43 -24.13 21.57
C ALA A 94 43.13 -25.50 21.65
N GLN A 95 43.02 -26.32 20.60
CA GLN A 95 43.73 -27.60 20.50
C GLN A 95 45.25 -27.43 20.54
N SER A 96 45.80 -26.47 19.79
CA SER A 96 47.25 -26.22 19.78
C SER A 96 47.78 -25.77 21.12
N ARG A 97 46.98 -25.06 21.93
CA ARG A 97 47.36 -24.55 23.25
C ARG A 97 47.00 -25.50 24.39
N GLY A 98 46.24 -26.57 24.12
CA GLY A 98 45.74 -27.50 25.15
C GLY A 98 44.72 -26.86 26.11
N VAL A 99 44.06 -25.79 25.69
CA VAL A 99 43.09 -25.02 26.49
C VAL A 99 41.68 -25.21 25.96
N ARG A 100 40.67 -24.79 26.72
CA ARG A 100 39.27 -24.87 26.25
C ARG A 100 38.97 -23.74 25.27
N HIS A 101 38.11 -23.99 24.29
CA HIS A 101 37.71 -22.96 23.30
C HIS A 101 37.09 -21.71 23.95
N ILE A 102 36.43 -21.85 25.11
CA ILE A 102 35.85 -20.73 25.88
C ILE A 102 36.95 -19.78 26.41
N GLU A 103 38.10 -20.32 26.79
CA GLU A 103 39.23 -19.53 27.30
C GLU A 103 39.84 -18.69 26.17
N VAL A 104 39.96 -19.28 24.97
CA VAL A 104 40.39 -18.59 23.76
C VAL A 104 39.37 -17.53 23.33
N GLN A 105 38.07 -17.84 23.35
CA GLN A 105 37.02 -16.86 23.03
C GLN A 105 37.09 -15.64 23.96
N THR A 106 37.29 -15.86 25.26
CA THR A 106 37.40 -14.80 26.26
C THR A 106 38.64 -13.93 26.02
N GLU A 107 39.78 -14.55 25.69
CA GLU A 107 41.02 -13.84 25.33
C GLU A 107 40.84 -12.93 24.11
N PHE A 108 40.11 -13.40 23.09
CA PHE A 108 39.80 -12.62 21.88
C PHE A 108 38.58 -11.70 22.02
N GLY A 109 38.00 -11.58 23.22
CA GLY A 109 36.83 -10.71 23.48
C GLY A 109 35.56 -11.15 22.77
N ILE A 110 35.47 -12.42 22.37
CA ILE A 110 34.29 -13.02 21.74
C ILE A 110 33.36 -13.45 22.87
N ALA A 111 32.26 -12.72 23.06
CA ALA A 111 31.23 -13.13 23.99
C ALA A 111 30.58 -14.44 23.51
N THR A 112 30.44 -15.41 24.43
CA THR A 112 29.45 -16.47 24.26
C THR A 112 28.09 -15.79 24.46
N ALA A 113 27.31 -15.69 23.38
CA ALA A 113 26.15 -14.81 23.32
C ALA A 113 25.12 -15.07 24.43
N ASP A 114 24.48 -13.97 24.89
CA ASP A 114 23.12 -13.94 25.44
C ASP A 114 22.09 -14.59 24.49
#